data_AF-A0AA42T7P6-F1
#
_entry.id   AF-A0AA42T7P6-F1
#
_cell.length_a   1.000
_cell.length_b   1.000
_cell.length_c   1.000
_cell.angle_alpha   90.00
_cell.angle_beta   90.00
_cell.angle_gamma   90.00
#
_symmetry.space_group_name_H-M   'P 1'
#
loop_
_entity.id
_entity.type
_entity.pdbx_description
1 polymer ?
#
loop_
_entity_poly.entity_id
_entity_poly.type
_entity_poly.pdbx_seq_one_letter_code
_entity_poly.pdbx_strand_id
1 'polypeptide(L)'
;MSEKHELKESTTNTFIGWAVIILSFIAGSVFILIFGQVESQNDSYDTVYVWSGVMVAIGLGIILNGLLFGYLILKVSSILQYHEQRSITNIAE
;
A
#
# COMPACT_ATOMS: atom_id res chain seq x y z
N MET A 1 -1.71 24.01 28.93
CA MET A 1 -0.60 23.40 28.18
C MET A 1 -0.99 21.96 27.83
N SER A 2 -1.80 21.79 26.78
CA SER A 2 -2.26 20.48 26.29
C SER A 2 -2.35 20.54 24.77
N GLU A 3 -1.20 20.75 24.11
CA GLU A 3 -1.10 20.95 22.65
C GLU A 3 -0.44 19.74 21.97
N LYS A 4 -0.13 18.67 22.73
CA LYS A 4 0.68 17.54 22.25
C LYS A 4 -0.10 16.30 21.84
N HIS A 5 -1.42 16.27 22.08
CA HIS A 5 -2.21 15.04 21.89
C HIS A 5 -2.94 14.96 20.54
N GLU A 6 -3.28 16.09 19.92
CA GLU A 6 -4.19 16.10 18.75
C GLU A 6 -3.45 16.05 17.40
N LEU A 7 -2.28 16.73 17.27
CA LEU A 7 -1.43 16.65 16.07
C LEU A 7 -0.89 15.23 15.74
N LYS A 8 -1.05 14.27 16.67
CA LYS A 8 -0.59 12.88 16.52
C LYS A 8 -1.49 12.03 15.64
N GLU A 9 -2.81 12.26 15.58
CA GLU A 9 -3.70 11.36 14.85
C GLU A 9 -3.53 11.47 13.33
N SER A 10 -3.45 12.68 12.79
CA SER A 10 -3.24 12.92 11.36
C SER A 10 -1.89 12.36 10.86
N THR A 11 -0.81 12.60 11.61
CA THR A 11 0.51 12.07 11.29
C THR A 11 0.56 10.55 11.40
N THR A 12 -0.16 9.97 12.36
CA THR A 12 -0.28 8.51 12.53
C THR A 12 -1.04 7.87 11.36
N ASN A 13 -2.18 8.43 10.93
CA ASN A 13 -2.91 7.89 9.79
C ASN A 13 -2.14 8.05 8.46
N THR A 14 -1.39 9.15 8.32
CA THR A 14 -0.49 9.33 7.17
C THR A 14 0.62 8.26 7.16
N PHE A 15 1.22 8.00 8.33
CA PHE A 15 2.22 6.94 8.48
C PHE A 15 1.64 5.55 8.18
N ILE A 16 0.43 5.26 8.67
CA ILE A 16 -0.29 4.01 8.40
C ILE A 16 -0.56 3.85 6.89
N GLY A 17 -0.99 4.91 6.20
CA GLY A 17 -1.19 4.88 4.76
C GLY A 17 0.08 4.49 3.99
N TRP A 18 1.23 5.08 4.35
CA TRP A 18 2.53 4.71 3.78
C TRP A 18 2.97 3.30 4.15
N ALA A 19 2.76 2.88 5.40
CA ALA A 19 3.09 1.54 5.86
C ALA A 19 2.32 0.47 5.07
N VAL A 20 1.02 0.70 4.83
CA VAL A 20 0.17 -0.18 4.01
C VAL A 20 0.70 -0.25 2.58
N ILE A 21 1.05 0.89 1.96
CA ILE A 21 1.61 0.92 0.60
C ILE A 21 2.90 0.09 0.51
N ILE A 22 3.84 0.32 1.42
CA ILE A 22 5.13 -0.37 1.43
C ILE A 22 4.92 -1.88 1.66
N LEU A 23 4.06 -2.24 2.62
CA LEU A 23 3.76 -3.63 2.93
C LEU A 23 3.13 -4.34 1.73
N SER A 24 2.19 -3.71 1.03
CA SER A 24 1.58 -4.28 -0.17
C SER A 24 2.57 -4.42 -1.33
N PHE A 25 3.50 -3.47 -1.48
CA PHE A 25 4.56 -3.58 -2.48
C PHE A 25 5.48 -4.76 -2.21
N ILE A 26 5.89 -4.94 -0.95
CA ILE A 26 6.70 -6.08 -0.51
C ILE A 26 5.94 -7.38 -0.71
N ALA A 27 4.68 -7.46 -0.24
CA ALA A 27 3.86 -8.66 -0.36
C ALA A 27 3.63 -9.07 -1.81
N GLY A 28 3.31 -8.11 -2.69
CA GLY A 28 3.14 -8.38 -4.12
C GLY A 28 4.45 -8.80 -4.80
N SER A 29 5.58 -8.17 -4.44
CA SER A 29 6.89 -8.55 -4.97
C SER A 29 7.29 -9.97 -4.55
N VAL A 30 7.09 -10.32 -3.27
CA VAL A 30 7.35 -11.66 -2.75
C VAL A 30 6.44 -12.69 -3.42
N PHE A 31 5.16 -12.36 -3.62
CA PHE A 31 4.22 -13.23 -4.33
C PHE A 31 4.70 -13.53 -5.76
N ILE A 32 5.13 -12.50 -6.49
CA ILE A 32 5.68 -12.63 -7.85
C ILE A 32 6.94 -13.51 -7.84
N LEU A 33 7.83 -13.37 -6.86
CA LEU A 33 9.05 -14.18 -6.79
C LEU A 33 8.77 -15.66 -6.47
N ILE A 34 7.84 -15.93 -5.54
CA ILE A 34 7.54 -17.30 -5.10
C ILE A 34 6.68 -18.05 -6.12
N PHE A 35 5.67 -17.39 -6.68
CA PHE A 35 4.68 -18.02 -7.55
C PHE A 35 4.80 -17.63 -9.02
N GLY A 36 5.65 -16.67 -9.36
CA GLY A 36 5.85 -16.25 -10.74
C GLY A 36 6.57 -17.29 -11.58
N GLN A 37 7.41 -18.13 -10.97
CA GLN A 37 8.05 -19.24 -11.67
C GLN A 37 7.17 -20.48 -11.59
N VAL A 38 6.70 -20.94 -12.75
CA VAL A 38 5.90 -22.16 -12.87
C VAL A 38 6.69 -23.19 -13.66
N GLU A 39 6.65 -24.42 -13.19
CA GLU A 39 7.28 -25.56 -13.82
C GLU A 39 6.51 -25.95 -15.09
N SER A 40 7.17 -25.90 -16.24
CA SER A 40 6.61 -26.31 -17.54
C SER A 40 7.52 -27.35 -18.16
N GLN A 41 6.93 -28.42 -18.71
CA GLN A 41 7.67 -29.35 -19.55
C GLN A 41 7.91 -28.72 -20.92
N ASN A 42 9.15 -28.72 -21.36
CA ASN A 42 9.51 -28.40 -22.75
C ASN A 42 9.22 -29.63 -23.65
N ASP A 43 9.13 -29.44 -24.97
CA ASP A 43 8.89 -30.48 -25.98
C ASP A 43 9.90 -31.65 -25.92
N SER A 44 11.02 -31.48 -25.21
CA SER A 44 12.05 -32.51 -24.98
C SER A 44 11.93 -33.23 -23.63
N TYR A 45 10.79 -33.15 -22.93
CA TYR A 45 10.56 -33.70 -21.57
C TYR A 45 11.48 -33.13 -20.48
N ASP A 46 12.15 -32.02 -20.77
CA ASP A 46 13.01 -31.34 -19.82
C ASP A 46 12.18 -30.33 -19.00
N THR A 47 12.43 -30.29 -17.70
CA THR A 47 11.74 -29.39 -16.78
C THR A 47 12.32 -28.00 -16.90
N VAL A 48 11.53 -27.02 -17.36
CA VAL A 48 11.95 -25.62 -17.46
C VAL A 48 11.09 -24.75 -16.55
N TYR A 49 11.73 -23.85 -15.79
CA TYR A 49 11.04 -22.83 -15.00
C TYR A 49 10.73 -21.62 -15.88
N VAL A 50 9.44 -21.37 -16.12
CA VAL A 50 8.97 -20.26 -16.96
C VAL A 50 8.21 -19.26 -16.12
N TRP A 51 8.39 -17.98 -16.41
CA TRP A 51 7.61 -16.92 -15.78
C TRP A 51 6.16 -16.95 -16.26
N SER A 52 5.22 -17.24 -15.36
CA SER A 52 3.79 -17.21 -15.65
C SER A 52 3.28 -15.77 -15.67
N GLY A 53 2.91 -15.28 -16.84
CA GLY A 53 2.34 -13.94 -17.01
C GLY A 53 1.07 -13.73 -16.17
N VAL A 54 0.29 -14.78 -15.93
CA VAL A 54 -0.91 -14.72 -15.07
C VAL A 54 -0.53 -14.47 -13.62
N MET A 55 0.47 -15.17 -13.10
CA MET A 55 0.93 -15.00 -11.72
C MET A 55 1.57 -13.63 -11.49
N VAL A 56 2.33 -13.14 -12.49
CA VAL A 56 2.87 -11.78 -12.47
C VAL A 56 1.75 -10.74 -12.47
N ALA A 57 0.70 -10.91 -13.29
CA ALA A 57 -0.44 -10.00 -13.35
C ALA A 57 -1.22 -9.98 -12.02
N ILE A 58 -1.41 -11.12 -11.37
CA ILE A 58 -2.03 -11.20 -10.04
C ILE A 58 -1.19 -10.45 -9.01
N GLY A 59 0.13 -10.65 -9.01
CA GLY A 59 1.06 -9.94 -8.14
C GLY A 59 1.00 -8.42 -8.33
N LEU A 60 0.96 -7.95 -9.57
CA LEU A 60 0.75 -6.53 -9.88
C LEU A 60 -0.61 -6.04 -9.39
N GLY A 61 -1.66 -6.86 -9.51
CA GLY A 61 -2.99 -6.57 -8.97
C GLY A 61 -2.98 -6.35 -7.45
N ILE A 62 -2.22 -7.17 -6.71
CA ILE A 62 -2.04 -7.02 -5.25
C ILE A 62 -1.36 -5.69 -4.94
N ILE A 63 -0.29 -5.34 -5.66
CA ILE A 63 0.45 -4.08 -5.48
C ILE A 63 -0.46 -2.88 -5.77
N LEU A 64 -1.18 -2.89 -6.89
CA LEU A 64 -2.08 -1.81 -7.28
C LEU A 64 -3.23 -1.63 -6.29
N ASN A 65 -3.84 -2.72 -5.80
CA ASN A 65 -4.89 -2.64 -4.78
C ASN A 65 -4.35 -2.05 -3.47
N GLY A 66 -3.18 -2.48 -3.03
CA GLY A 66 -2.52 -1.93 -1.85
C GLY A 66 -2.17 -0.45 -1.98
N LEU A 67 -1.68 -0.04 -3.15
CA LEU A 67 -1.44 1.37 -3.48
C LEU A 67 -2.73 2.19 -3.40
N LEU A 68 -3.80 1.69 -4.01
CA LEU A 68 -5.08 2.38 -4.08
C LEU A 68 -5.71 2.51 -2.68
N PHE A 69 -5.68 1.43 -1.90
CA PHE A 69 -6.19 1.43 -0.53
C PHE A 69 -5.36 2.33 0.40
N GLY A 70 -4.03 2.24 0.35
CA GLY A 70 -3.15 3.12 1.12
C GLY A 70 -3.30 4.59 0.73
N TYR A 71 -3.47 4.89 -0.57
CA TYR A 71 -3.75 6.25 -1.03
C TYR A 71 -5.07 6.81 -0.49
N LEU A 72 -6.13 5.99 -0.42
CA LEU A 72 -7.40 6.42 0.18
C LEU A 72 -7.22 6.78 1.66
N ILE A 73 -6.46 6.00 2.42
CA ILE A 73 -6.13 6.31 3.83
C ILE A 73 -5.37 7.64 3.93
N LEU A 74 -4.38 7.86 3.06
CA LEU A 74 -3.64 9.13 3.01
C LEU A 74 -4.58 10.32 2.72
N LYS A 75 -5.50 10.15 1.78
CA LYS A 75 -6.47 11.20 1.43
C LYS A 75 -7.41 11.52 2.60
N VAL A 76 -7.94 10.51 3.28
CA VAL A 76 -8.78 10.69 4.48
C VAL A 76 -7.99 11.41 5.58
N SER A 77 -6.73 11.02 5.79
CA SER A 77 -5.82 11.68 6.76
C SER A 77 -5.66 13.17 6.45
N SER A 78 -5.43 13.51 5.18
CA SER A 78 -5.26 14.91 4.75
C SER A 78 -6.53 15.74 4.95
N ILE A 79 -7.71 15.15 4.74
CA ILE A 79 -8.99 15.82 4.93
C ILE A 79 -9.25 16.07 6.42
N LEU A 80 -8.99 15.08 7.28
CA LEU A 80 -9.10 15.28 8.73
C LEU A 80 -8.19 16.42 9.18
N GLN A 81 -6.93 16.41 8.74
CA GLN A 81 -5.97 17.46 9.09
C GLN A 81 -6.43 18.85 8.63
N TYR A 82 -7.01 18.96 7.44
CA TYR A 82 -7.54 20.21 6.92
C TYR A 82 -8.71 20.74 7.76
N HIS A 83 -9.64 19.88 8.15
CA HIS A 83 -10.78 20.26 9.00
C HIS A 83 -10.34 20.62 10.42
N GLU A 84 -9.36 19.90 10.97
CA GLU A 84 -8.79 20.15 12.30
C GLU A 84 -8.10 21.51 12.36
N GLN A 85 -7.27 21.84 11.36
CA GLN A 85 -6.60 23.13 11.26
C GLN A 85 -7.59 24.30 11.10
N ARG A 86 -8.68 24.09 10.35
CA ARG A 86 -9.74 25.10 10.18
C ARG A 86 -10.56 25.30 11.45
N SER A 87 -10.79 24.25 12.23
CA SER A 87 -11.47 24.33 13.53
C SER A 87 -10.67 25.20 14.51
N ILE A 88 -9.37 24.93 14.65
CA ILE A 88 -8.47 25.68 15.56
C ILE A 88 -8.44 27.18 15.21
N THR A 89 -8.41 27.51 13.91
CA THR A 89 -8.33 28.91 13.46
C THR A 89 -9.59 29.71 13.80
N ASN A 90 -10.78 29.10 13.70
CA ASN A 90 -12.05 29.75 14.06
C ASN A 90 -12.24 29.99 15.57
N ILE A 91 -11.43 29.35 16.43
CA ILE A 91 -11.49 29.52 17.90
C ILE A 91 -10.49 30.59 18.37
N ALA A 92 -9.54 30.97 17.50
CA ALA A 92 -8.51 31.96 17.79
C ALA A 92 -8.86 33.40 17.35
N GLU A 93 -9.88 33.57 16.51
CA GLU A 93 -10.55 34.86 16.23
C GLU A 93 -11.63 35.18 17.26
#